data_AF-A0A662KIL0-F1
#
_entry.id   AF-A0A662KIL0-F1
#
_cell.length_a   1.000
_cell.length_b   1.000
_cell.length_c   1.000
_cell.angle_alpha   90.00
_cell.angle_beta   90.00
_cell.angle_gamma   90.00
#
_symmetry.space_group_name_H-M   'P 1'
#
loop_
_entity.id
_entity.type
_entity.pdbx_description
1 polymer ?
#
loop_
_entity_poly.entity_id
_entity_poly.type
_entity_poly.pdbx_seq_one_letter_code
_entity_poly.pdbx_strand_id
1 'polypeptide(L)'
;MARRTKKVKRTGRFGARYGVKIRHRVRGLEEKQKKWQVCPKCGRTRVKRESTGIWVCKKCNTKFAGGAYLPKTTAGGEVEK
;
A
#
# COMPACT_ATOMS: atom_id res chain seq x y z
N MET A 1 15.25 19.66 1.84
CA MET A 1 13.79 19.92 1.85
C MET A 1 13.24 19.67 3.25
N ALA A 2 12.54 20.64 3.84
CA ALA A 2 11.97 20.51 5.20
C ALA A 2 10.72 19.62 5.23
N ARG A 3 10.53 18.90 6.34
CA ARG A 3 9.36 18.06 6.57
C ARG A 3 8.11 18.92 6.78
N ARG A 4 7.19 18.89 5.81
CA ARG A 4 5.96 19.73 5.82
C ARG A 4 4.96 19.41 6.94
N THR A 5 4.97 18.20 7.51
CA THR A 5 3.98 17.81 8.54
C THR A 5 4.61 17.02 9.69
N LYS A 6 4.20 17.32 10.93
CA LYS A 6 4.65 16.59 12.13
C LYS A 6 3.95 15.23 12.28
N LYS A 7 2.62 15.17 12.35
CA LYS A 7 1.90 13.90 12.69
C LYS A 7 1.05 13.32 11.55
N VAL A 8 0.49 14.17 10.69
CA VAL A 8 -0.57 13.78 9.75
C VAL A 8 -0.05 13.04 8.50
N LYS A 9 1.19 13.27 8.06
CA LYS A 9 1.74 12.65 6.83
C LYS A 9 0.75 12.82 5.65
N ARG A 10 0.50 11.75 4.89
CA ARG A 10 -0.37 11.71 3.70
C ARG A 10 -1.84 12.07 3.99
N THR A 11 -2.32 11.84 5.22
CA THR A 11 -3.71 12.18 5.58
C THR A 11 -3.91 13.66 5.87
N GLY A 12 -2.87 14.49 5.71
CA GLY A 12 -2.99 15.95 5.68
C GLY A 12 -3.95 16.47 4.61
N ARG A 13 -4.15 15.72 3.51
CA ARG A 13 -5.12 16.07 2.43
C ARG A 13 -6.56 16.23 2.92
N PHE A 14 -6.90 15.60 4.03
CA PHE A 14 -8.26 15.66 4.58
C PHE A 14 -8.52 16.94 5.39
N GLY A 15 -7.48 17.70 5.74
CA GLY A 15 -7.62 18.90 6.57
C GLY A 15 -8.21 18.57 7.94
N ALA A 16 -9.12 19.42 8.42
CA ALA A 16 -9.80 19.25 9.72
C ALA A 16 -10.91 18.17 9.72
N ARG A 17 -11.27 17.62 8.56
CA ARG A 17 -12.42 16.71 8.40
C ARG A 17 -12.17 15.30 8.94
N TYR A 18 -13.27 14.58 9.21
CA TYR A 18 -13.33 13.14 9.55
C TYR A 18 -12.74 12.71 10.92
N GLY A 19 -12.21 13.63 11.72
CA GLY A 19 -11.68 13.32 13.05
C GLY A 19 -10.33 12.60 13.05
N VAL A 20 -9.75 12.39 14.24
CA VAL A 20 -8.37 11.88 14.39
C VAL A 20 -8.28 10.36 14.16
N LYS A 21 -9.18 9.59 14.75
CA LYS A 21 -9.16 8.10 14.72
C LYS A 21 -9.25 7.55 13.30
N ILE A 22 -10.16 8.09 12.49
CA ILE A 22 -10.36 7.68 11.09
C ILE A 22 -9.10 8.03 10.26
N ARG A 23 -8.58 9.26 10.40
CA ARG A 23 -7.35 9.68 9.72
C ARG A 23 -6.13 8.84 10.11
N HIS A 24 -6.04 8.37 11.36
CA HIS A 24 -4.95 7.48 11.79
C HIS A 24 -5.05 6.09 11.13
N ARG A 25 -6.25 5.52 11.04
CA ARG A 25 -6.47 4.23 10.35
C ARG A 25 -6.12 4.33 8.86
N VAL A 26 -6.63 5.35 8.17
CA VAL A 26 -6.34 5.58 6.75
C VAL A 26 -4.85 5.82 6.52
N ARG A 27 -4.16 6.55 7.40
CA ARG A 27 -2.72 6.76 7.32
C ARG A 27 -1.95 5.44 7.31
N GLY A 28 -2.28 4.52 8.22
CA GLY A 28 -1.63 3.21 8.30
C GLY A 28 -1.86 2.34 7.06
N LEU A 29 -3.09 2.38 6.51
CA LEU A 29 -3.43 1.66 5.28
C LEU A 29 -2.72 2.24 4.05
N GLU A 30 -2.78 3.56 3.87
CA GLU A 30 -2.13 4.23 2.73
C GLU A 30 -0.60 4.09 2.73
N GLU A 31 0.01 4.08 3.92
CA GLU A 31 1.45 3.90 4.08
C GLU A 31 1.89 2.52 3.59
N LYS A 32 1.11 1.47 3.89
CA LYS A 32 1.35 0.11 3.41
C LYS A 32 1.01 -0.05 1.92
N GLN A 33 -0.13 0.49 1.48
CA GLN A 33 -0.61 0.37 0.10
C GLN A 33 0.30 1.04 -0.92
N LYS A 34 0.81 2.24 -0.61
CA LYS A 34 1.67 3.02 -1.52
C LYS A 34 3.15 2.66 -1.41
N LYS A 35 3.52 1.75 -0.49
CA LYS A 35 4.88 1.24 -0.39
C LYS A 35 5.18 0.36 -1.60
N TRP A 36 6.41 0.45 -2.10
CA TRP A 36 6.90 -0.44 -3.13
C TRP A 36 7.14 -1.82 -2.55
N GLN A 37 6.60 -2.85 -3.20
CA GLN A 37 6.64 -4.23 -2.70
C GLN A 37 7.56 -5.09 -3.56
N VAL A 38 8.04 -6.18 -2.97
CA VAL A 38 8.89 -7.19 -3.63
C VAL A 38 8.06 -7.96 -4.65
N CYS A 39 8.59 -8.10 -5.86
CA CYS A 39 7.96 -8.91 -6.90
C CYS A 39 8.27 -10.40 -6.70
N PRO A 40 7.26 -11.30 -6.76
CA PRO A 40 7.50 -12.73 -6.62
C PRO A 40 8.28 -13.33 -7.79
N LYS A 41 8.21 -12.74 -9.00
CA LYS A 41 8.92 -13.24 -10.18
C LYS A 41 10.36 -12.74 -10.29
N CYS A 42 10.59 -11.43 -10.18
CA CYS A 42 11.91 -10.84 -10.43
C CYS A 42 12.67 -10.43 -9.15
N GLY A 43 12.11 -10.66 -7.96
CA GLY A 43 12.72 -10.34 -6.66
C GLY A 43 12.92 -8.85 -6.36
N ARG A 44 12.63 -7.95 -7.31
CA ARG A 44 12.87 -6.51 -7.13
C ARG A 44 11.68 -5.82 -6.43
N THR A 45 11.98 -4.83 -5.60
CA THR A 45 11.02 -3.92 -4.93
C THR A 45 10.41 -2.89 -5.90
N ARG A 46 9.79 -3.35 -6.99
CA ARG A 46 9.22 -2.50 -8.04
C ARG A 46 7.72 -2.74 -8.30
N VAL A 47 7.04 -3.41 -7.38
CA VAL A 47 5.59 -3.64 -7.47
C VAL A 47 4.82 -2.42 -6.98
N LYS A 48 3.79 -2.04 -7.76
CA LYS A 48 2.81 -1.00 -7.44
C LYS A 48 1.40 -1.54 -7.65
N ARG A 49 0.45 -1.06 -6.85
CA ARG A 49 -0.99 -1.34 -7.03
C ARG A 49 -1.51 -0.60 -8.28
N GLU A 50 -2.20 -1.33 -9.15
CA GLU A 50 -2.87 -0.78 -10.35
C GLU A 50 -4.39 -0.62 -10.09
N SER A 51 -5.05 -1.65 -9.57
CA SER A 51 -6.48 -1.63 -9.22
C SER A 51 -6.73 -2.16 -7.80
N THR A 52 -7.96 -2.43 -7.38
CA THR A 52 -8.30 -2.97 -6.05
C THR A 52 -7.53 -4.24 -5.73
N GLY A 53 -7.62 -5.28 -6.55
CA GLY A 53 -6.88 -6.55 -6.33
C GLY A 53 -5.69 -6.78 -7.27
N ILE A 54 -5.38 -5.84 -8.16
CA ILE A 54 -4.38 -6.03 -9.22
C ILE A 54 -3.09 -5.29 -8.87
N TRP A 55 -1.99 -6.04 -8.84
CA TRP A 55 -0.65 -5.55 -8.56
C TRP A 55 0.25 -5.78 -9.77
N VAL A 56 1.06 -4.78 -10.11
CA VAL A 56 1.92 -4.82 -11.30
C VAL A 56 3.35 -4.49 -10.91
N CYS A 57 4.28 -5.32 -11.38
CA CYS A 57 5.71 -5.02 -11.29
C CYS A 57 6.13 -4.14 -12.45
N LYS A 58 6.68 -2.95 -12.19
CA LYS A 58 7.16 -2.04 -13.25
C LYS A 58 8.39 -2.54 -14.01
N LYS A 59 9.10 -3.55 -13.50
CA LYS A 59 10.31 -4.08 -14.14
C LYS A 59 9.99 -5.16 -15.16
N CYS A 60 9.23 -6.17 -14.75
CA CYS A 60 8.90 -7.34 -15.58
C CYS A 60 7.47 -7.30 -16.14
N ASN A 61 6.70 -6.23 -15.88
CA ASN A 61 5.31 -6.03 -16.32
C ASN A 61 4.33 -7.15 -15.93
N THR A 62 4.72 -7.99 -14.99
CA THR A 62 3.87 -9.08 -14.50
C THR A 62 2.77 -8.51 -13.63
N LYS A 63 1.53 -8.77 -14.02
CA LYS A 63 0.33 -8.50 -13.24
C LYS A 63 -0.01 -9.73 -12.40
N PHE A 64 -0.40 -9.53 -11.15
CA PHE A 64 -0.82 -10.62 -10.28
C PHE A 64 -1.97 -10.17 -9.38
N ALA A 65 -2.79 -11.13 -8.98
CA ALA A 65 -3.88 -10.94 -8.04
C ALA A 65 -3.32 -10.91 -6.60
N GLY A 66 -3.85 -10.02 -5.78
CA GLY A 66 -3.51 -9.91 -4.37
C GLY A 66 -4.66 -9.26 -3.60
N GLY A 67 -4.38 -8.90 -2.35
CA GLY A 67 -5.35 -8.19 -1.52
C GLY A 67 -5.62 -6.75 -1.97
N ALA A 68 -6.68 -6.18 -1.38
CA ALA A 68 -7.11 -4.81 -1.65
C ALA A 68 -6.02 -3.77 -1.36
N TYR A 69 -5.39 -3.87 -0.19
CA TYR A 69 -4.40 -2.89 0.29
C TYR A 69 -2.98 -3.46 0.40
N LEU A 70 -2.85 -4.78 0.39
CA LEU A 70 -1.59 -5.51 0.52
C LEU A 70 -1.52 -6.57 -0.57
N PRO A 71 -0.34 -6.81 -1.18
CA PRO A 71 -0.21 -7.86 -2.20
C PRO A 71 -0.49 -9.25 -1.63
N LYS A 72 -0.02 -9.52 -0.40
CA LYS A 72 -0.35 -10.74 0.35
C LYS A 72 -1.28 -10.40 1.52
N THR A 73 -2.40 -11.10 1.61
CA THR A 73 -3.31 -11.04 2.76
C THR A 73 -2.91 -12.10 3.80
N THR A 74 -3.34 -11.94 5.05
CA THR A 74 -3.09 -12.94 6.11
C THR A 74 -3.77 -14.25 5.76
N ALA A 75 -5.07 -14.22 5.43
CA ALA A 75 -5.83 -15.40 5.03
C ALA A 75 -5.25 -16.07 3.77
N GLY A 76 -4.81 -15.30 2.77
CA GLY A 76 -4.17 -15.86 1.58
C GLY A 76 -2.82 -16.51 1.89
N GLY A 77 -2.05 -15.94 2.82
CA GLY A 77 -0.79 -16.53 3.27
C GLY A 77 -0.93 -17.76 4.17
N GLU A 78 -2.09 -17.94 4.82
CA GLU A 78 -2.39 -19.14 5.60
C GLU A 78 -2.68 -20.35 4.71
N VAL A 79 -3.31 -20.14 3.56
CA VAL A 79 -3.64 -21.21 2.60
C VAL A 79 -2.42 -21.66 1.77
N GLU A 80 -1.41 -20.80 1.60
CA GLU A 80 -0.16 -21.13 0.90
C GLU A 80 0.84 -21.95 1.75
N LYS A 81 0.54 -22.18 3.04
CA LYS A 81 1.36 -23.04 3.94
C LYS A 81 0.96 -24.50 3.83
#